data_AF-A0A662TQI3-F1
#
_entry.id   AF-A0A662TQI3-F1
#
_cell.length_a   1.000
_cell.length_b   1.000
_cell.length_c   1.000
_cell.angle_alpha   90.00
_cell.angle_beta   90.00
_cell.angle_gamma   90.00
#
_symmetry.space_group_name_H-M   'P 1'
#
loop_
_entity.id
_entity.type
_entity.pdbx_description
1 polymer ?
#
loop_
_entity_poly.entity_id
_entity_poly.type
_entity_poly.pdbx_seq_one_letter_code
_entity_poly.pdbx_strand_id
1 'polypeptide(L)'
;AISKSMEKYSFSDQEKIVKTVKLISEEASGPPLYYNIPKMCKSLNVQMPKINALIEELRSYGFYACRTHFDPQGIRTTASTLDIIKILTSQR
;
A
#
# COMPACT_ATOMS: atom_id res chain seq x y z
N ALA A 1 14.33 5.92 22.01
CA ALA A 1 14.61 4.47 21.85
C ALA A 1 15.14 4.14 20.45
N ILE A 2 14.43 4.53 19.37
CA ILE A 2 14.84 4.23 17.98
C ILE A 2 16.16 4.95 17.58
N SER A 3 16.31 6.24 17.93
CA SER A 3 17.48 7.06 17.58
C SER A 3 18.82 6.48 18.06
N LYS A 4 18.84 5.89 19.26
CA LYS A 4 20.05 5.32 19.88
C LYS A 4 20.47 3.99 19.22
N SER A 5 19.53 3.24 18.65
CA SER A 5 19.83 2.00 17.91
C SER A 5 20.31 2.27 16.48
N MET A 6 20.08 3.48 15.95
CA MET A 6 20.40 3.84 14.57
C MET A 6 21.85 4.31 14.37
N GLU A 7 22.57 4.68 15.43
CA GLU A 7 23.97 5.19 15.38
C GLU A 7 24.97 4.22 14.73
N LYS A 8 24.63 2.93 14.65
CA LYS A 8 25.47 1.88 14.03
C LYS A 8 25.33 1.78 12.51
N TYR A 9 24.39 2.49 11.91
CA TYR A 9 24.07 2.39 10.48
C TYR A 9 24.51 3.66 9.74
N SER A 10 24.94 3.50 8.49
CA SER A 10 25.20 4.62 7.57
C SER A 10 23.96 5.49 7.40
N PHE A 11 24.15 6.79 7.13
CA PHE A 11 23.06 7.73 6.90
C PHE A 11 22.06 7.25 5.82
N SER A 12 22.57 6.66 4.73
CA SER A 12 21.73 6.09 3.67
C SER A 12 20.83 4.94 4.16
N ASP A 13 21.33 4.13 5.08
CA ASP A 13 20.60 3.00 5.64
C ASP A 13 19.62 3.47 6.72
N GLN A 14 19.97 4.51 7.48
CA GLN A 14 19.07 5.16 8.42
C GLN A 14 17.81 5.69 7.71
N GLU A 15 17.95 6.33 6.55
CA GLU A 15 16.79 6.80 5.76
C GLU A 15 15.88 5.65 5.32
N LYS A 16 16.46 4.54 4.86
CA LYS A 16 15.69 3.35 4.45
C LYS A 16 14.95 2.75 5.64
N ILE A 17 15.62 2.61 6.77
CA ILE A 17 15.03 2.09 8.01
C ILE A 17 13.84 2.96 8.44
N VAL A 18 14.00 4.30 8.44
CA VAL A 18 12.92 5.21 8.79
C VAL A 18 11.73 5.08 7.84
N LYS A 19 11.97 4.97 6.53
CA LYS A 19 10.91 4.75 5.54
C LYS A 19 10.16 3.44 5.78
N THR A 20 10.87 2.35 6.02
CA THR A 20 10.27 1.04 6.30
C THR A 20 9.48 1.04 7.61
N VAL A 21 10.03 1.61 8.69
CA VAL A 21 9.33 1.70 9.98
C VAL A 21 8.05 2.53 9.87
N LYS A 22 8.07 3.63 9.11
CA LYS A 22 6.86 4.42 8.83
C LYS A 22 5.80 3.61 8.10
N LEU A 23 6.17 2.89 7.04
CA LEU A 23 5.24 2.01 6.32
C LEU A 23 4.63 0.94 7.24
N ILE A 24 5.46 0.27 8.04
CA ILE A 24 4.99 -0.74 8.99
C ILE A 24 4.04 -0.13 10.02
N SER A 25 4.33 1.08 10.52
CA SER A 25 3.47 1.78 11.47
C SER A 25 2.11 2.13 10.88
N GLU A 26 2.07 2.56 9.62
CA GLU A 26 0.80 2.81 8.91
C GLU A 26 0.03 1.49 8.74
N GLU A 27 0.70 0.44 8.26
CA GLU A 27 0.12 -0.89 8.06
C GLU A 27 -0.39 -1.57 9.32
N ALA A 28 0.24 -1.31 10.47
CA ALA A 28 -0.14 -1.92 11.75
C ALA A 28 -1.56 -1.53 12.19
N SER A 29 -2.06 -0.38 11.71
CA SER A 29 -3.43 0.07 11.98
C SER A 29 -4.44 -0.43 10.93
N GLY A 30 -3.97 -1.10 9.88
CA GLY A 30 -4.78 -1.57 8.77
C GLY A 30 -5.32 -2.99 8.94
N PRO A 31 -6.22 -3.43 8.04
CA PRO A 31 -6.73 -4.79 8.03
C PRO A 31 -5.63 -5.82 7.72
N PRO A 32 -5.83 -7.10 8.11
CA PRO A 32 -4.90 -8.17 7.76
C PRO A 32 -4.90 -8.42 6.25
N LEU A 33 -3.79 -8.96 5.74
CA LEU A 33 -3.55 -9.27 4.31
C LEU A 33 -3.42 -8.03 3.42
N TYR A 34 -3.05 -8.28 2.16
CA TYR A 34 -2.91 -7.25 1.14
C TYR A 34 -3.41 -7.78 -0.21
N TYR A 35 -3.83 -6.86 -1.08
CA TYR A 35 -4.20 -7.14 -2.45
C TYR A 35 -3.01 -6.89 -3.37
N ASN A 36 -2.69 -7.88 -4.21
CA ASN A 36 -1.73 -7.71 -5.28
C ASN A 36 -2.45 -7.15 -6.52
N ILE A 37 -2.37 -5.83 -6.68
CA ILE A 37 -3.05 -5.09 -7.76
C ILE A 37 -2.60 -5.56 -9.15
N PRO A 38 -1.30 -5.79 -9.44
CA PRO A 38 -0.89 -6.29 -10.76
C PRO A 38 -1.55 -7.61 -11.15
N LYS A 39 -1.65 -8.57 -10.22
CA LYS A 39 -2.33 -9.84 -10.44
C LYS A 39 -3.83 -9.64 -10.70
N MET A 40 -4.48 -8.77 -9.92
CA MET A 40 -5.90 -8.44 -10.13
C MET A 40 -6.12 -7.80 -11.50
N CYS A 41 -5.33 -6.81 -11.90
CA CYS A 41 -5.44 -6.15 -13.19
C CYS A 41 -5.25 -7.14 -14.36
N LYS A 42 -4.29 -8.07 -14.24
CA LYS A 42 -4.06 -9.13 -15.23
C LYS A 42 -5.26 -10.06 -15.35
N SER A 43 -5.85 -10.49 -14.23
CA SER A 43 -7.03 -11.36 -14.21
C SER A 43 -8.29 -10.68 -14.75
N LEU A 44 -8.43 -9.37 -14.54
CA LEU A 44 -9.58 -8.58 -14.99
C LEU A 44 -9.39 -8.01 -16.41
N ASN A 45 -8.20 -8.18 -17.00
CA ASN A 45 -7.80 -7.59 -18.27
C ASN A 45 -8.01 -6.05 -18.32
N VAL A 46 -7.64 -5.37 -17.24
CA VAL A 46 -7.72 -3.90 -17.09
C VAL A 46 -6.33 -3.28 -17.06
N GLN A 47 -6.24 -1.99 -17.42
CA GLN A 47 -4.99 -1.25 -17.33
C GLN A 47 -4.57 -1.06 -15.87
N MET A 48 -3.25 -1.07 -15.64
CA MET A 48 -2.69 -0.90 -14.31
C MET A 48 -2.74 0.57 -13.89
N PRO A 49 -3.47 0.93 -12.82
CA PRO A 49 -3.45 2.30 -12.32
C PRO A 49 -2.13 2.60 -11.59
N LYS A 50 -1.84 3.89 -11.40
CA LYS A 50 -0.79 4.29 -10.45
C LYS A 50 -1.26 3.91 -9.05
N ILE A 51 -0.46 3.14 -8.32
CA ILE A 51 -0.80 2.66 -6.96
C ILE A 51 -1.24 3.80 -6.03
N ASN A 52 -0.55 4.94 -6.05
CA ASN A 52 -0.93 6.09 -5.24
C ASN A 52 -2.30 6.66 -5.65
N ALA A 53 -2.61 6.70 -6.95
CA ALA A 53 -3.92 7.17 -7.40
C ALA A 53 -5.03 6.23 -6.92
N LEU A 54 -4.82 4.91 -7.00
CA LEU A 54 -5.77 3.92 -6.49
C LEU A 54 -5.96 4.01 -4.97
N ILE A 55 -4.90 4.28 -4.20
CA ILE A 55 -4.98 4.49 -2.75
C ILE A 55 -5.83 5.73 -2.43
N GLU A 56 -5.57 6.85 -3.10
CA GLU A 56 -6.33 8.09 -2.87
C GLU A 56 -7.79 7.95 -3.30
N GLU A 57 -8.04 7.21 -4.37
CA GLU A 57 -9.40 6.89 -4.79
C GLU A 57 -10.12 6.00 -3.77
N LEU A 58 -9.51 4.92 -3.29
CA LEU A 58 -10.08 4.10 -2.21
C LEU A 58 -10.40 4.93 -0.97
N ARG A 59 -9.52 5.87 -0.61
CA ARG A 59 -9.73 6.80 0.50
C ARG A 59 -10.87 7.79 0.24
N SER A 60 -11.05 8.26 -1.00
CA SER A 60 -12.16 9.16 -1.35
C SER A 60 -13.52 8.46 -1.28
N TYR A 61 -13.56 7.13 -1.50
CA TYR A 61 -14.73 6.28 -1.24
C TYR A 61 -14.93 5.93 0.25
N GLY A 62 -14.09 6.45 1.16
CA GLY A 62 -14.20 6.23 2.60
C GLY A 62 -13.55 4.93 3.10
N PHE A 63 -12.81 4.22 2.26
CA PHE A 63 -12.07 3.04 2.70
C PHE A 63 -10.71 3.43 3.27
N TYR A 64 -10.25 2.68 4.28
CA TYR A 64 -8.85 2.75 4.65
C TYR A 64 -8.03 2.10 3.52
N ALA A 65 -6.99 2.77 3.03
CA ALA A 65 -6.04 2.18 2.09
C ALA A 65 -4.61 2.65 2.38
N CYS A 66 -3.66 1.72 2.36
CA CYS A 66 -2.23 2.00 2.50
C CYS A 66 -1.38 1.04 1.67
N ARG A 67 -0.10 1.40 1.47
CA ARG A 67 0.89 0.50 0.86
C ARG A 67 1.30 -0.57 1.86
N THR A 68 1.92 -1.63 1.36
CA THR A 68 2.54 -2.66 2.20
C THR A 68 4.06 -2.72 2.00
N HIS A 69 4.81 -2.92 3.08
CA HIS A 69 6.26 -3.12 3.08
C HIS A 69 6.63 -4.46 2.45
N PHE A 70 5.68 -5.40 2.40
CA PHE A 70 5.86 -6.72 1.76
C PHE A 70 5.91 -6.64 0.24
N ASP A 71 5.13 -5.74 -0.36
CA ASP A 71 4.96 -5.64 -1.81
C ASP A 71 4.76 -4.16 -2.18
N PRO A 72 5.71 -3.53 -2.91
CA PRO A 72 5.60 -2.11 -3.27
C PRO A 72 4.40 -1.81 -4.19
N GLN A 73 3.82 -2.82 -4.84
CA GLN A 73 2.61 -2.72 -5.65
C GLN A 73 1.37 -3.32 -4.94
N GLY A 74 1.53 -3.76 -3.71
CA GLY A 74 0.45 -4.25 -2.87
C GLY A 74 -0.27 -3.11 -2.14
N ILE A 75 -1.58 -3.30 -1.93
CA ILE A 75 -2.41 -2.37 -1.17
C ILE A 75 -3.11 -3.14 -0.05
N ARG A 76 -3.04 -2.63 1.18
CA ARG A 76 -3.97 -3.05 2.23
C ARG A 76 -5.14 -2.11 2.23
N THR A 77 -6.35 -2.66 2.23
CA THR A 77 -7.57 -1.85 2.25
C THR A 77 -8.70 -2.54 2.98
N THR A 78 -9.59 -1.75 3.57
CA THR A 78 -10.87 -2.26 4.12
C THR A 78 -11.93 -2.45 3.04
N ALA A 79 -11.66 -2.02 1.80
CA ALA A 79 -12.53 -2.26 0.65
C ALA A 79 -12.62 -3.75 0.35
N SER A 80 -13.81 -4.21 -0.02
CA SER A 80 -13.96 -5.59 -0.48
C SER A 80 -13.33 -5.79 -1.85
N THR A 81 -13.06 -7.04 -2.22
CA THR A 81 -12.56 -7.38 -3.57
C THR A 81 -13.48 -6.82 -4.66
N LEU A 82 -14.81 -6.83 -4.43
CA LEU A 82 -15.79 -6.30 -5.38
C LEU A 82 -15.69 -4.78 -5.52
N ASP A 83 -15.44 -4.06 -4.44
CA ASP A 83 -15.29 -2.60 -4.48
C ASP A 83 -14.01 -2.21 -5.22
N ILE A 84 -12.91 -2.93 -4.99
CA ILE A 84 -11.66 -2.74 -5.74
C ILE A 84 -11.88 -2.99 -7.23
N ILE A 85 -12.57 -4.08 -7.59
CA ILE A 85 -12.90 -4.37 -8.99
C ILE A 85 -13.72 -3.24 -9.60
N LYS A 86 -14.77 -2.77 -8.92
CA LYS A 86 -15.61 -1.67 -9.40
C LYS A 86 -14.77 -0.42 -9.68
N ILE A 87 -13.93 -0.02 -8.73
CA ILE A 87 -13.04 1.15 -8.86
C ILE A 87 -12.11 0.99 -10.07
N LEU A 88 -11.45 -0.18 -10.19
CA LEU A 88 -10.56 -0.47 -11.32
C LEU A 88 -11.28 -0.45 -12.68
N THR A 89 -12.53 -0.91 -12.73
CA THR A 89 -13.33 -0.93 -13.97
C THR A 89 -14.05 0.37 -14.26
N SER A 90 -14.23 1.25 -13.26
CA SER A 90 -14.90 2.54 -13.42
C SER A 90 -14.00 3.57 -14.10
N GLN A 91 -12.68 3.36 -14.14
CA GLN A 91 -11.73 4.20 -14.88
C GLN A 91 -11.73 3.94 -16.41
N ARG A 92 -12.86 3.51 -16.97
CA ARG A 92 -13.02 3.18 -18.40
C ARG A 92 -13.42 4.38 -19.25
#